data_AF-X1JAU8-F1
#
_entry.id   AF-X1JAU8-F1
#
_cell.length_a   1.000
_cell.length_b   1.000
_cell.length_c   1.000
_cell.angle_alpha   90.00
_cell.angle_beta   90.00
_cell.angle_gamma   90.00
#
_symmetry.space_group_name_H-M   'P 1'
#
loop_
_entity.id
_entity.type
_entity.pdbx_description
1 polymer ?
#
loop_
_entity_poly.entity_id
_entity_poly.type
_entity_poly.pdbx_seq_one_letter_code
_entity_poly.pdbx_strand_id
1 'polypeptide(L)'
;MSLKGVGKLMNKITAIRFTKARGKRVNVFLDGRFAFSLEAEVAIKEGLQVGQELSTSHIEALARSDHFHRCLNAAARYLSYRPRSEFELKQRLYQRGFDGDCVEAVLAKLKEQGLVDDIAFAQFWKDNRESFSPRSQWLTKLE
;
A
#
# COMPACT_ATOMS: atom_id res chain seq x y z
N MET A 1 -38.34 -25.65 -18.05
CA MET A 1 -36.97 -26.22 -18.09
C MET A 1 -36.08 -25.35 -17.21
N SER A 2 -35.62 -25.93 -16.10
CA SER A 2 -34.87 -25.24 -15.04
C SER A 2 -33.47 -24.86 -15.53
N LEU A 3 -33.18 -23.56 -15.62
CA LEU A 3 -31.82 -23.04 -15.81
C LEU A 3 -31.07 -23.26 -14.49
N LYS A 4 -30.26 -24.32 -14.45
CA LYS A 4 -29.34 -24.61 -13.36
C LYS A 4 -28.53 -23.34 -13.07
N GLY A 5 -28.64 -22.86 -11.83
CA GLY A 5 -27.93 -21.69 -11.35
C GLY A 5 -26.44 -21.80 -11.65
N VAL A 6 -25.85 -20.69 -12.07
CA VAL A 6 -24.41 -20.51 -12.16
C VAL A 6 -23.88 -20.58 -10.73
N GLY A 7 -23.60 -21.81 -10.27
CA GLY A 7 -22.99 -22.06 -8.97
C GLY A 7 -21.67 -21.31 -8.94
N LYS A 8 -21.57 -20.34 -8.04
CA LYS A 8 -20.35 -19.62 -7.72
C LYS A 8 -19.23 -20.66 -7.53
N LEU A 9 -18.19 -20.66 -8.36
CA LEU A 9 -17.05 -21.56 -8.17
C LEU A 9 -16.42 -21.25 -6.81
N MET A 10 -16.53 -22.22 -5.90
CA MET A 10 -15.97 -22.16 -4.56
C MET A 10 -14.67 -22.95 -4.59
N ASN A 11 -13.55 -22.26 -4.42
CA ASN A 11 -12.22 -22.85 -4.45
C ASN A 11 -11.71 -22.99 -3.01
N LYS A 12 -11.22 -24.17 -2.62
CA LYS A 12 -10.84 -24.42 -1.23
C LYS A 12 -9.36 -24.08 -1.00
N ILE A 13 -9.07 -23.30 0.03
CA ILE A 13 -7.69 -23.06 0.48
C ILE A 13 -7.11 -24.38 0.99
N THR A 14 -6.09 -24.86 0.29
CA THR A 14 -5.40 -26.12 0.61
C THR A 14 -4.07 -25.89 1.31
N ALA A 15 -3.44 -24.73 1.10
CA ALA A 15 -2.24 -24.34 1.82
C ALA A 15 -2.06 -22.81 1.80
N ILE A 16 -1.46 -22.30 2.87
CA ILE A 16 -0.92 -20.94 2.95
C ILE A 16 0.54 -21.09 3.36
N ARG A 17 1.47 -20.63 2.54
CA ARG A 17 2.92 -20.81 2.75
C ARG A 17 3.65 -19.49 2.68
N PHE A 18 4.48 -19.19 3.67
CA PHE A 18 5.36 -18.03 3.60
C PHE A 18 6.38 -18.16 2.47
N THR A 19 6.65 -17.05 1.79
CA THR A 19 7.69 -16.98 0.76
C THR A 19 9.09 -16.94 1.41
N LYS A 20 10.10 -17.46 0.70
CA LYS A 20 11.50 -17.50 1.19
C LYS A 20 12.09 -16.11 1.46
N ALA A 21 11.56 -15.06 0.84
CA ALA A 21 12.00 -13.68 1.05
C ALA A 21 11.33 -13.06 2.30
N ARG A 22 11.99 -13.20 3.46
CA ARG A 22 11.71 -12.46 4.71
C ARG A 22 10.27 -12.54 5.26
N GLY A 23 9.48 -13.57 4.92
CA GLY A 23 8.15 -13.79 5.51
C GLY A 23 7.12 -12.68 5.25
N LYS A 24 7.40 -11.73 4.35
CA LYS A 24 6.51 -10.58 4.08
C LYS A 24 5.30 -10.97 3.25
N ARG A 25 5.44 -11.98 2.40
CA ARG A 25 4.39 -12.47 1.52
C ARG A 25 4.10 -13.94 1.76
N VAL A 26 2.85 -14.31 1.56
CA VAL A 26 2.35 -15.68 1.60
C VAL A 26 1.83 -16.08 0.22
N ASN A 27 2.04 -17.33 -0.14
CA ASN A 27 1.45 -17.98 -1.31
C ASN A 27 0.22 -18.75 -0.85
N VAL A 28 -0.90 -18.50 -1.51
CA VAL A 28 -2.18 -19.16 -1.26
C VAL A 28 -2.40 -20.21 -2.35
N PHE A 29 -2.71 -21.43 -1.92
CA PHE A 29 -2.99 -22.56 -2.80
C PHE A 29 -4.47 -22.90 -2.73
N LEU A 30 -5.13 -22.95 -3.88
CA LEU A 30 -6.51 -23.33 -4.03
C LEU A 30 -6.58 -24.69 -4.73
N ASP A 31 -7.30 -25.64 -4.13
CA ASP A 31 -7.51 -26.99 -4.68
C ASP A 31 -6.19 -27.68 -5.11
N GLY A 32 -5.14 -27.52 -4.28
CA GLY A 32 -3.82 -28.10 -4.49
C GLY A 32 -2.92 -27.34 -5.46
N ARG A 33 -3.41 -26.26 -6.08
CA ARG A 33 -2.68 -25.47 -7.08
C ARG A 33 -2.36 -24.08 -6.55
N PHE A 34 -1.21 -23.55 -6.93
CA PHE A 34 -0.90 -22.15 -6.64
C PHE A 34 -1.95 -21.24 -7.30
N ALA A 35 -2.53 -20.33 -6.53
CA ALA A 35 -3.53 -19.39 -7.02
C ALA A 35 -2.99 -17.97 -7.09
N PHE A 36 -2.53 -17.43 -5.96
CA PHE A 36 -2.02 -16.07 -5.87
C PHE A 36 -1.13 -15.88 -4.63
N SER A 37 -0.47 -14.72 -4.55
CA SER A 37 0.33 -14.32 -3.39
C SER A 37 -0.21 -13.04 -2.78
N LEU A 38 -0.24 -12.95 -1.45
CA LEU A 38 -0.67 -11.78 -0.70
C LEU A 38 0.45 -11.31 0.24
N GLU A 39 0.46 -10.04 0.62
CA GLU A 39 1.13 -9.57 1.83
C GLU A 39 0.58 -10.35 3.04
N ALA A 40 1.48 -10.73 3.95
CA ALA A 40 1.12 -11.50 5.13
C ALA A 40 0.08 -10.76 6.00
N GLU A 41 0.17 -9.44 6.08
CA GLU A 41 -0.79 -8.59 6.80
C GLU A 41 -2.21 -8.74 6.24
N VAL A 42 -2.37 -8.82 4.91
CA VAL A 42 -3.68 -8.98 4.27
C VAL A 42 -4.26 -10.35 4.61
N ALA A 43 -3.45 -11.41 4.52
CA ALA A 43 -3.91 -12.75 4.87
C ALA A 43 -4.35 -12.86 6.34
N ILE A 44 -3.66 -12.16 7.25
CA ILE A 44 -4.01 -12.10 8.68
C ILE A 44 -5.30 -11.30 8.88
N LYS A 45 -5.39 -10.10 8.30
CA LYS A 45 -6.53 -9.19 8.45
C LYS A 45 -7.83 -9.79 7.90
N GLU A 46 -7.74 -10.49 6.78
CA GLU A 46 -8.87 -11.17 6.13
C GLU A 46 -9.13 -12.56 6.73
N GLY A 47 -8.34 -12.97 7.73
CA GLY A 47 -8.55 -14.20 8.49
C GLY A 47 -8.41 -15.49 7.66
N LEU A 48 -7.55 -15.50 6.65
CA LEU A 48 -7.42 -16.63 5.73
C LEU A 48 -6.92 -17.89 6.44
N GLN A 49 -7.64 -18.99 6.27
CA GLN A 49 -7.32 -20.27 6.91
C GLN A 49 -7.35 -21.43 5.90
N VAL A 50 -6.51 -22.43 6.13
CA VAL A 50 -6.57 -23.69 5.37
C VAL A 50 -7.91 -24.36 5.65
N GLY A 51 -8.58 -24.82 4.59
CA GLY A 51 -9.91 -25.40 4.64
C GLY A 51 -11.03 -24.43 4.28
N GLN A 52 -10.77 -23.12 4.28
CA GLN A 52 -11.74 -22.10 3.90
C GLN A 52 -12.08 -22.16 2.41
N GLU A 53 -13.34 -21.93 2.07
CA GLU A 53 -13.79 -21.80 0.69
C GLU A 53 -13.80 -20.32 0.27
N LEU A 54 -13.17 -20.03 -0.86
CA LEU A 54 -13.14 -18.69 -1.45
C LEU A 54 -13.96 -18.68 -2.73
N SER A 55 -14.92 -17.76 -2.76
CA SER A 55 -15.61 -17.42 -4.00
C SER A 55 -14.82 -16.43 -4.85
N THR A 56 -15.08 -16.38 -6.15
CA THR A 56 -14.41 -15.44 -7.07
C THR A 56 -14.44 -13.99 -6.59
N SER A 57 -15.59 -13.50 -6.13
CA SER A 57 -15.72 -12.13 -5.61
C SER A 57 -14.86 -11.88 -4.36
N HIS A 58 -14.65 -12.91 -3.54
CA HIS A 58 -13.77 -12.82 -2.37
C HIS A 58 -12.31 -12.79 -2.82
N ILE A 59 -11.92 -13.60 -3.81
CA ILE A 59 -10.57 -13.57 -4.39
C ILE A 59 -10.26 -12.18 -4.96
N GLU A 60 -11.19 -11.57 -5.67
CA GLU A 60 -11.05 -10.20 -6.19
C GLU A 60 -10.93 -9.16 -5.07
N ALA A 61 -11.69 -9.30 -3.99
CA ALA A 61 -11.56 -8.43 -2.81
C ALA A 61 -10.18 -8.56 -2.16
N LEU A 62 -9.67 -9.79 -2.01
CA LEU A 62 -8.32 -10.05 -1.49
C LEU A 62 -7.24 -9.44 -2.40
N ALA A 63 -7.40 -9.54 -3.71
CA ALA A 63 -6.47 -8.95 -4.67
C ALA A 63 -6.45 -7.41 -4.57
N ARG A 64 -7.61 -6.77 -4.44
CA ARG A 64 -7.70 -5.31 -4.20
C ARG A 64 -7.07 -4.91 -2.86
N SER A 65 -7.30 -5.69 -1.82
CA SER A 65 -6.71 -5.48 -0.49
C SER A 65 -5.17 -5.59 -0.54
N ASP A 66 -4.62 -6.63 -1.20
CA ASP A 66 -3.16 -6.75 -1.44
C ASP A 66 -2.60 -5.58 -2.23
N HIS A 67 -3.31 -5.17 -3.29
CA HIS A 67 -2.87 -4.04 -4.10
C HIS A 67 -2.76 -2.75 -3.28
N PHE A 68 -3.80 -2.45 -2.49
CA PHE A 68 -3.82 -1.31 -1.57
C PHE A 68 -2.68 -1.39 -0.54
N HIS A 69 -2.53 -2.52 0.16
CA HIS A 69 -1.49 -2.69 1.18
C HIS A 69 -0.08 -2.60 0.59
N ARG A 70 0.14 -3.09 -0.64
CA ARG A 70 1.42 -2.92 -1.35
C ARG A 70 1.71 -1.46 -1.66
N CYS A 71 0.69 -0.71 -2.10
CA CYS A 71 0.82 0.73 -2.36
C CYS A 71 1.11 1.50 -1.07
N LEU A 72 0.39 1.21 0.01
CA LEU A 72 0.60 1.80 1.34
C LEU A 72 2.01 1.51 1.87
N ASN A 73 2.47 0.26 1.78
CA ASN A 73 3.82 -0.12 2.19
C ASN A 73 4.92 0.53 1.34
N ALA A 74 4.65 0.72 0.05
CA ALA A 74 5.55 1.46 -0.84
C ALA A 74 5.65 2.93 -0.44
N ALA A 75 4.52 3.56 -0.08
CA ALA A 75 4.43 4.93 0.38
C ALA A 75 5.11 5.13 1.74
N ALA A 76 4.78 4.31 2.73
CA ALA A 76 5.37 4.35 4.07
C ALA A 76 6.90 4.20 4.03
N ARG A 77 7.41 3.26 3.20
CA ARG A 77 8.86 3.13 2.97
C ARG A 77 9.47 4.37 2.34
N TYR A 78 8.74 5.10 1.48
CA TYR A 78 9.28 6.31 0.86
C TYR A 78 9.33 7.49 1.84
N LEU A 79 8.29 7.62 2.68
CA LEU A 79 8.19 8.63 3.73
C LEU A 79 9.18 8.38 4.88
N SER A 80 9.56 7.13 5.16
CA SER A 80 10.49 6.81 6.25
C SER A 80 11.91 7.38 6.07
N TYR A 81 12.28 7.81 4.86
CA TYR A 81 13.60 8.41 4.61
C TYR A 81 13.64 9.90 4.94
N ARG A 82 12.56 10.64 4.65
CA ARG A 82 12.38 12.08 4.93
C ARG A 82 10.93 12.50 4.64
N PRO A 83 10.47 13.66 5.16
CA PRO A 83 9.22 14.27 4.70
C PRO A 83 9.21 14.47 3.18
N ARG A 84 8.05 14.24 2.56
CA ARG A 84 7.81 14.39 1.12
C ARG A 84 6.50 15.12 0.90
N SER A 85 6.39 15.86 -0.20
CA SER A 85 5.10 16.41 -0.61
C SER A 85 4.17 15.32 -1.15
N GLU A 86 2.87 15.60 -1.15
CA GLU A 86 1.87 14.75 -1.80
C GLU A 86 2.23 14.47 -3.27
N PHE A 87 2.70 15.50 -3.98
CA PHE A 87 3.11 15.37 -5.39
C PHE A 87 4.29 14.40 -5.56
N GLU A 88 5.34 14.53 -4.75
CA GLU A 88 6.48 13.60 -4.78
C GLU A 88 6.01 12.16 -4.53
N LEU A 89 5.08 11.98 -3.59
CA LEU A 89 4.55 10.68 -3.24
C LEU A 89 3.70 10.07 -4.37
N LYS A 90 2.78 10.84 -4.96
CA LYS A 90 1.98 10.44 -6.14
C LYS A 90 2.88 9.95 -7.27
N GLN A 91 3.84 10.78 -7.67
CA GLN A 91 4.78 10.46 -8.75
C GLN A 91 5.55 9.17 -8.47
N ARG A 92 6.01 9.00 -7.22
CA ARG A 92 6.76 7.81 -6.82
C ARG A 92 5.90 6.54 -6.89
N LEU A 93 4.63 6.61 -6.53
CA LEU A 93 3.72 5.46 -6.58
C LEU A 93 3.30 5.11 -8.01
N TYR A 94 3.04 6.11 -8.86
CA TYR A 94 2.80 5.87 -10.29
C TYR A 94 3.99 5.23 -10.98
N GLN A 95 5.22 5.68 -10.69
CA GLN A 95 6.45 5.04 -11.20
C GLN A 95 6.63 3.59 -10.74
N ARG A 96 5.96 3.19 -9.65
CA ARG A 96 5.94 1.80 -9.17
C ARG A 96 4.82 0.95 -9.78
N GLY A 97 4.00 1.54 -10.65
CA GLY A 97 2.94 0.84 -11.39
C GLY A 97 1.62 0.73 -10.65
N PHE A 98 1.38 1.52 -9.60
CA PHE A 98 0.06 1.59 -8.95
C PHE A 98 -0.89 2.46 -9.77
N ASP A 99 -2.16 2.07 -9.86
CA ASP A 99 -3.22 2.84 -10.52
C ASP A 99 -3.68 4.05 -9.69
N GLY A 100 -4.39 4.97 -10.35
CA GLY A 100 -4.88 6.22 -9.76
C GLY A 100 -5.77 6.01 -8.54
N ASP A 101 -6.76 5.11 -8.64
CA ASP A 101 -7.71 4.88 -7.56
C ASP A 101 -7.00 4.35 -6.30
N CYS A 102 -6.06 3.43 -6.48
CA CYS A 102 -5.23 2.91 -5.39
C CYS A 102 -4.34 3.99 -4.78
N VAL A 103 -3.74 4.86 -5.60
CA VAL A 103 -2.85 5.94 -5.14
C VAL A 103 -3.64 6.97 -4.34
N GLU A 104 -4.80 7.42 -4.83
CA GLU A 104 -5.65 8.37 -4.12
C GLU A 104 -6.19 7.78 -2.80
N ALA A 105 -6.60 6.51 -2.79
CA ALA A 105 -7.02 5.83 -1.57
C ALA A 105 -5.91 5.76 -0.51
N VAL A 106 -4.67 5.45 -0.92
CA VAL A 106 -3.52 5.43 -0.01
C VAL A 106 -3.18 6.82 0.50
N LEU A 107 -3.27 7.86 -0.34
CA LEU A 107 -3.02 9.23 0.08
C LEU A 107 -4.06 9.73 1.07
N ALA A 108 -5.34 9.45 0.83
CA ALA A 108 -6.39 9.75 1.80
C ALA A 108 -6.09 9.08 3.14
N LYS A 109 -5.64 7.82 3.14
CA LYS A 109 -5.28 7.10 4.36
C LYS A 109 -4.08 7.72 5.09
N LEU A 110 -3.05 8.13 4.36
CA LEU A 110 -1.85 8.74 4.95
C LEU A 110 -2.13 10.16 5.47
N LYS A 111 -3.01 10.90 4.82
CA LYS A 111 -3.51 12.21 5.30
C LYS A 111 -4.32 12.05 6.59
N GLU A 112 -5.21 11.06 6.66
CA GLU A 112 -5.95 10.73 7.88
C GLU A 112 -5.01 10.41 9.06
N GLN A 113 -3.87 9.76 8.76
CA GLN A 113 -2.84 9.44 9.75
C GLN A 113 -1.88 10.60 10.06
N GLY A 114 -2.04 11.77 9.42
CA GLY A 114 -1.15 12.92 9.56
C GLY A 114 0.27 12.69 9.01
N LEU A 115 0.47 11.65 8.20
CA LEU A 115 1.78 11.31 7.61
C LEU A 115 2.09 12.08 6.33
N VAL A 116 1.05 12.65 5.70
CA VAL A 116 1.15 13.52 4.54
C VAL A 116 0.34 14.77 4.82
N ASP A 117 1.02 15.90 4.92
CA ASP A 117 0.43 17.23 5.09
C ASP A 117 1.32 18.24 4.36
N ASP A 118 0.83 18.78 3.25
CA ASP A 118 1.58 19.73 2.42
C ASP A 118 1.77 21.08 3.12
N ILE A 119 0.88 21.47 4.05
CA ILE A 119 1.01 22.71 4.83
C ILE A 119 2.14 22.52 5.86
N ALA A 120 2.11 21.42 6.61
CA ALA A 120 3.17 21.09 7.57
C ALA A 120 4.52 20.90 6.85
N PHE A 121 4.51 20.29 5.66
CA PHE A 121 5.70 20.14 4.83
C PHE A 121 6.26 21.51 4.38
N ALA A 122 5.41 22.45 3.95
CA ALA A 122 5.84 23.78 3.53
C ALA A 122 6.44 24.59 4.68
N GLN A 123 5.87 24.48 5.89
CA GLN A 123 6.44 25.09 7.11
C GLN A 123 7.79 24.48 7.45
N PHE A 124 7.88 23.14 7.54
CA PHE A 124 9.14 22.44 7.75
C PHE A 124 10.20 22.85 6.72
N TRP A 125 9.83 23.00 5.45
CA TRP A 125 10.76 23.43 4.41
C TRP A 125 11.29 24.85 4.60
N LYS A 126 10.46 25.80 5.07
CA LYS A 126 10.89 27.18 5.35
C LYS A 126 11.86 27.22 6.53
N ASP A 127 11.48 26.61 7.65
CA ASP A 127 12.28 26.61 8.89
C ASP A 127 13.64 25.95 8.66
N ASN A 128 13.66 24.86 7.89
CA ASN A 128 14.88 24.13 7.57
C ASN A 128 15.78 24.93 6.60
N ARG A 129 15.21 25.74 5.70
CA ARG A 129 16.01 26.59 4.78
C ARG A 129 16.66 27.76 5.51
N GLU A 130 15.97 28.33 6.49
CA GLU A 130 16.50 29.41 7.34
C GLU A 130 17.60 28.91 8.28
N SER A 131 17.46 27.69 8.79
CA SER A 131 18.43 27.08 9.73
C SER A 131 19.73 26.63 9.04
N PHE A 132 19.68 26.22 7.77
CA PHE A 132 20.84 25.68 7.04
C PHE A 132 21.45 26.63 5.99
N SER A 133 21.04 27.91 5.94
CA SER A 133 21.64 28.92 5.06
C SER A 133 22.45 29.98 5.84
N PRO A 134 23.75 29.71 6.15
CA PRO A 134 24.63 30.71 6.76
C PRO A 134 24.96 31.90 5.83
N ARG A 135 24.67 31.80 4.53
CA ARG A 135 24.95 32.88 3.55
C ARG A 135 23.86 33.96 3.49
N SER A 136 22.59 33.63 3.81
CA SER A 136 21.50 34.63 3.79
C SER A 136 21.56 35.57 4.97
N GLN A 137 21.93 35.10 6.17
CA GLN A 137 22.10 35.96 7.35
C GLN A 137 23.16 37.07 7.15
N TRP A 138 24.19 36.81 6.34
CA TRP A 138 25.22 37.81 6.04
C TRP A 138 24.70 38.91 5.10
N LEU A 139 23.77 38.57 4.21
CA LEU A 139 23.21 39.49 3.21
C LEU A 139 22.10 40.37 3.81
N THR A 140 21.32 39.84 4.77
CA THR A 140 20.28 40.60 5.49
C THR A 140 20.84 41.55 6.55
N LYS A 141 22.15 41.50 6.86
CA LYS A 141 22.83 42.40 7.80
C LYS A 141 23.54 43.58 7.13
N LEU A 142 23.51 43.66 5.80
CA LEU A 142 24.17 44.68 5.00
C LEU A 142 23.23 45.77 4.44
N GLU A 143 21.97 45.76 4.86
CA GLU A 143 21.03 46.89 4.73
C GLU A 143 20.92 47.62 6.06
#